data_AF-A0A353DKP4-F1
#
_entry.id   AF-A0A353DKP4-F1
#
_cell.length_a   1.000
_cell.length_b   1.000
_cell.length_c   1.000
_cell.angle_alpha   90.00
_cell.angle_beta   90.00
_cell.angle_gamma   90.00
#
_symmetry.space_group_name_H-M   'P 1'
#
loop_
_entity.id
_entity.type
_entity.pdbx_description
1 polymer ?
#
loop_
_entity_poly.entity_id
_entity_poly.type
_entity_poly.pdbx_seq_one_letter_code
_entity_poly.pdbx_strand_id
1 'polypeptide(L)'
;MKTLLYFEDANGIKASGIGRAMSHQMRALKSAGIDFTRNPKEKGYVLAHINTLWAKSHGVLRKCHKQGIPVIVHGHSTYEDFRKSFRCWKLIEPIFDHQIKY
;
A
#
# COMPACT_ATOMS: atom_id res chain seq x y z
N MET A 1 3.04 9.10 18.68
CA MET A 1 3.68 8.92 17.35
C MET A 1 2.58 8.54 16.36
N LYS A 2 2.42 9.26 15.24
CA LYS A 2 1.35 8.99 14.26
C LYS A 2 1.92 8.36 12.99
N THR A 3 1.27 7.33 12.46
CA THR A 3 1.66 6.68 11.20
C THR A 3 0.60 6.88 10.11
N LEU A 4 1.00 6.96 8.85
CA LEU A 4 0.09 6.87 7.71
C LEU A 4 -0.06 5.40 7.34
N LEU A 5 -1.30 4.91 7.29
CA LEU A 5 -1.66 3.59 6.82
C LEU A 5 -2.42 3.72 5.50
N TYR A 6 -1.69 3.71 4.38
CA TYR A 6 -2.25 3.98 3.07
C TYR A 6 -2.64 2.69 2.32
N PHE A 7 -3.87 2.71 1.82
CA PHE A 7 -4.45 1.72 0.92
C PHE A 7 -5.16 2.47 -0.21
N GLU A 8 -4.67 2.33 -1.43
CA GLU A 8 -5.38 2.85 -2.60
C GLU A 8 -6.63 2.02 -2.84
N ASP A 9 -7.74 2.71 -3.13
CA ASP A 9 -9.05 2.10 -3.35
C ASP A 9 -9.45 1.05 -2.29
N ALA A 10 -9.36 1.42 -1.02
CA ALA A 10 -9.68 0.54 0.11
C ALA A 10 -11.10 -0.07 0.05
N ASN A 11 -12.03 0.58 -0.66
CA ASN A 11 -13.38 0.04 -0.87
C ASN A 11 -13.37 -1.10 -1.90
N GLY A 12 -12.68 -0.95 -3.03
CA GLY A 12 -12.54 -1.98 -4.05
C GLY A 12 -11.86 -3.26 -3.55
N ILE A 13 -10.88 -3.13 -2.65
CA ILE A 13 -10.13 -4.27 -2.09
C ILE A 13 -10.70 -4.84 -0.79
N LYS A 14 -11.83 -4.32 -0.29
CA LYS A 14 -12.37 -4.67 1.04
C LYS A 14 -12.66 -6.17 1.20
N ALA A 15 -13.13 -6.82 0.15
CA ALA A 15 -13.48 -8.25 0.15
C ALA A 15 -12.29 -9.17 -0.18
N SER A 16 -11.09 -8.62 -0.40
CA SER A 16 -9.89 -9.40 -0.76
C SER A 16 -9.01 -9.72 0.45
N GLY A 17 -7.97 -10.53 0.23
CA GLY A 17 -6.91 -10.75 1.23
C GLY A 17 -6.21 -9.46 1.67
N ILE A 18 -6.08 -8.48 0.78
CA ILE A 18 -5.51 -7.15 1.11
C ILE A 18 -6.44 -6.40 2.07
N GLY A 19 -7.76 -6.47 1.87
CA GLY A 19 -8.73 -5.91 2.80
C GLY A 19 -8.66 -6.52 4.20
N ARG A 20 -8.40 -7.83 4.30
CA ARG A 20 -8.14 -8.50 5.58
C ARG A 20 -6.83 -8.03 6.21
N ALA A 21 -5.75 -7.94 5.43
CA ALA A 21 -4.46 -7.41 5.90
C ALA A 21 -4.59 -5.98 6.46
N MET A 22 -5.37 -5.11 5.82
CA MET A 22 -5.69 -3.77 6.34
C MET A 22 -6.32 -3.82 7.73
N SER A 23 -7.33 -4.69 7.94
CA SER A 23 -7.97 -4.84 9.25
C SER A 23 -6.98 -5.32 10.31
N HIS A 24 -6.09 -6.25 9.96
CA HIS A 24 -5.05 -6.75 10.87
C HIS A 24 -4.03 -5.67 11.24
N GLN A 25 -3.54 -4.88 10.28
CA GLN A 25 -2.62 -3.77 10.55
C GLN A 25 -3.25 -2.70 11.45
N MET A 26 -4.51 -2.32 11.19
CA MET A 26 -5.23 -1.37 12.06
C MET A 26 -5.38 -1.90 13.49
N ARG A 27 -5.67 -3.19 13.66
CA ARG A 27 -5.75 -3.84 14.99
C ARG A 27 -4.39 -3.87 15.68
N ALA A 28 -3.31 -4.18 14.96
CA ALA A 28 -1.96 -4.24 15.49
C ALA A 28 -1.47 -2.85 15.99
N LEU A 29 -1.71 -1.80 15.20
CA LEU A 29 -1.40 -0.42 15.60
C LEU A 29 -2.19 -0.02 16.85
N LYS A 30 -3.49 -0.34 16.89
CA LYS A 30 -4.33 -0.09 18.06
C LYS A 30 -3.84 -0.84 19.30
N SER A 31 -3.46 -2.12 19.19
CA SER A 31 -2.93 -2.88 20.32
C SER A 31 -1.58 -2.38 20.81
N ALA A 32 -0.79 -1.76 19.92
CA ALA A 32 0.49 -1.14 20.27
C ALA A 32 0.35 0.30 20.81
N GLY A 33 -0.87 0.85 20.89
CA GLY A 33 -1.10 2.24 21.29
C GLY A 33 -0.54 3.26 20.31
N ILE A 34 -0.44 2.91 19.02
CA ILE A 34 0.09 3.78 17.96
C ILE A 34 -1.07 4.41 17.19
N ASP A 35 -1.10 5.74 17.17
CA ASP A 35 -2.06 6.49 16.37
C ASP A 35 -1.76 6.31 14.88
N PHE A 36 -2.82 6.21 14.09
CA PHE A 36 -2.68 6.12 12.64
C PHE A 36 -3.75 6.95 11.92
N THR A 37 -3.40 7.41 10.72
CA THR A 37 -4.35 8.00 9.78
C THR A 37 -4.34 7.21 8.49
N ARG A 38 -5.46 7.19 7.79
CA ARG A 38 -5.58 6.64 6.43
C ARG A 38 -5.63 7.74 5.37
N ASN A 39 -5.61 9.00 5.80
CA ASN A 39 -5.68 10.16 4.92
C ASN A 39 -4.27 10.66 4.60
N PRO A 40 -3.76 10.48 3.36
CA PRO A 40 -2.41 10.93 3.00
C PRO A 40 -2.26 12.47 2.97
N LYS A 41 -3.37 13.22 3.01
CA LYS A 41 -3.39 14.68 3.07
C LYS A 41 -3.23 15.22 4.49
N GLU A 42 -3.49 14.40 5.51
CA GLU A 42 -3.25 14.78 6.90
C GLU A 42 -1.76 15.08 7.13
N LYS A 43 -1.43 15.90 8.13
CA LYS A 43 -0.05 16.27 8.46
C LYS A 43 0.36 15.60 9.79
N GLY A 44 1.66 15.53 10.02
CA GLY A 44 2.22 15.13 11.32
C GLY A 44 2.36 13.62 11.55
N TYR A 45 2.20 12.78 10.52
CA TYR A 45 2.67 11.41 10.58
C TYR A 45 4.19 11.35 10.34
N VAL A 46 4.86 10.46 11.05
CA VAL A 46 6.33 10.31 11.01
C VAL A 46 6.81 9.06 10.28
N LEU A 47 5.88 8.17 9.91
CA LEU A 47 6.13 6.93 9.19
C LEU A 47 4.94 6.64 8.27
N ALA A 48 5.19 6.17 7.05
CA ALA A 48 4.13 5.78 6.12
C ALA A 48 4.23 4.30 5.74
N HIS A 49 3.12 3.59 5.85
CA HIS A 49 2.92 2.24 5.33
C HIS A 49 2.12 2.35 4.04
N ILE A 50 2.71 1.91 2.92
CA ILE A 50 2.08 1.90 1.60
C ILE A 50 1.77 0.44 1.25
N ASN A 51 0.49 0.07 1.23
CA ASN A 51 0.06 -1.33 1.09
C ASN A 51 -0.40 -1.71 -0.32
N THR A 52 -0.37 -0.77 -1.24
CA THR A 52 -0.81 -0.97 -2.62
C THR A 52 0.15 -0.22 -3.51
N LEU A 53 0.41 -0.71 -4.72
CA LEU A 53 1.40 -0.14 -5.64
C LEU A 53 0.76 0.33 -6.94
N TRP A 54 -0.30 1.13 -6.84
CA TRP A 54 -0.94 1.74 -8.03
C TRP A 54 -0.52 3.20 -8.20
N ALA A 55 -1.03 3.85 -9.25
CA ALA A 55 -0.63 5.19 -9.64
C ALA A 55 -0.70 6.24 -8.51
N LYS A 56 -1.76 6.24 -7.68
CA LYS A 56 -1.86 7.23 -6.57
C LYS A 56 -0.91 6.87 -5.43
N SER A 57 -0.65 5.59 -5.21
CA SER A 57 0.31 5.06 -4.24
C SER A 57 1.72 5.57 -4.54
N HIS A 58 2.15 5.55 -5.81
CA HIS A 58 3.41 6.19 -6.21
C HIS A 58 3.40 7.70 -5.92
N GLY A 59 2.26 8.37 -6.08
CA GLY A 59 2.11 9.78 -5.71
C GLY A 59 2.36 10.04 -4.22
N VAL A 60 1.80 9.19 -3.35
CA VAL A 60 2.01 9.26 -1.89
C VAL A 60 3.46 8.96 -1.54
N LEU A 61 4.06 7.92 -2.13
CA LEU A 61 5.44 7.55 -1.86
C LEU A 61 6.42 8.67 -2.27
N ARG A 62 6.25 9.27 -3.46
CA ARG A 62 7.02 10.45 -3.89
C ARG A 62 6.86 11.63 -2.93
N LYS A 63 5.65 11.86 -2.41
CA LYS A 63 5.40 12.92 -1.42
C LYS A 63 6.15 12.64 -0.12
N CYS A 64 6.08 11.43 0.41
CA CYS A 64 6.81 11.03 1.62
C CYS A 64 8.32 11.18 1.44
N HIS A 65 8.86 10.72 0.31
CA HIS A 65 10.27 10.87 -0.03
C HIS A 65 10.68 12.36 -0.03
N LYS A 66 9.95 13.23 -0.73
CA LYS A 66 10.22 14.68 -0.76
C LYS A 66 10.18 15.32 0.63
N GLN A 67 9.42 14.75 1.56
CA GLN A 67 9.26 15.25 2.93
C GLN A 67 10.24 14.60 3.92
N GLY A 68 11.11 13.69 3.48
CA GLY A 68 12.01 12.93 4.35
C GLY A 68 11.29 11.99 5.31
N ILE A 69 10.03 11.63 5.02
CA ILE A 69 9.24 10.72 5.85
C ILE A 69 9.63 9.29 5.47
N PRO A 70 10.10 8.45 6.41
CA PRO A 70 10.41 7.05 6.13
C PRO A 70 9.16 6.29 5.67
N VAL A 71 9.36 5.35 4.75
CA VAL A 71 8.28 4.59 4.12
C VAL A 71 8.56 3.08 4.24
N ILE A 72 7.53 2.32 4.61
CA ILE A 72 7.50 0.86 4.52
C ILE A 72 6.51 0.49 3.43
N VAL A 73 7.00 -0.17 2.38
CA VAL A 73 6.17 -0.69 1.29
C VAL A 73 5.83 -2.15 1.57
N HIS A 74 4.54 -2.49 1.53
CA HIS A 74 4.07 -3.87 1.71
C HIS A 74 3.75 -4.47 0.34
N GLY A 75 4.64 -5.34 -0.12
CA GLY A 75 4.39 -6.15 -1.31
C GLY A 75 3.43 -7.29 -0.97
N HIS A 76 2.33 -7.40 -1.73
CA HIS A 76 1.38 -8.50 -1.59
C HIS A 76 1.48 -9.55 -2.71
N SER A 77 2.26 -9.25 -3.76
CA SER A 77 2.51 -10.15 -4.88
C SER A 77 3.84 -9.79 -5.53
N THR A 78 4.53 -10.81 -6.03
CA THR A 78 5.72 -10.66 -6.87
C THR A 78 5.34 -10.74 -8.35
N TYR A 79 6.29 -10.41 -9.24
CA TYR A 79 6.10 -10.63 -10.68
C TYR A 79 5.86 -12.12 -10.98
N GLU A 80 6.60 -12.98 -10.30
CA GLU A 80 6.55 -14.42 -10.40
C GLU A 80 5.17 -14.96 -9.99
N ASP A 81 4.58 -14.41 -8.92
CA ASP A 81 3.22 -14.77 -8.49
C ASP A 81 2.16 -14.38 -9.53
N PHE A 82 2.36 -13.25 -10.21
CA PHE A 82 1.43 -12.76 -11.22
C PHE A 82 1.53 -13.55 -12.53
N ARG A 83 2.75 -13.92 -12.94
CA ARG A 83 3.02 -14.60 -14.21
C ARG A 83 2.26 -15.94 -14.28
N LYS A 84 1.52 -16.14 -15.38
CA LYS A 84 0.70 -17.34 -15.64
C LYS A 84 -0.42 -17.61 -14.60
N SER A 85 -0.78 -16.63 -13.77
CA SER A 85 -1.83 -16.80 -12.74
C SER A 85 -3.26 -16.92 -13.30
N PHE A 86 -3.53 -16.40 -14.50
CA PHE A 86 -4.85 -16.52 -15.17
C PHE A 86 -4.72 -16.39 -16.68
N ARG A 87 -5.74 -16.82 -17.45
CA ARG A 87 -5.69 -16.94 -18.93
C ARG A 87 -5.21 -15.68 -19.68
N CYS A 88 -5.53 -14.49 -19.17
CA CYS A 88 -5.22 -13.21 -19.81
C CYS A 88 -4.04 -12.47 -19.17
N TRP A 89 -3.20 -13.15 -18.38
CA TRP A 89 -2.10 -12.54 -17.62
C TRP A 89 -1.16 -11.68 -18.50
N LYS A 90 -0.84 -12.14 -19.71
CA LYS A 90 0.03 -11.41 -20.67
C LYS A 90 -0.47 -10.02 -21.05
N LEU A 91 -1.78 -9.78 -21.01
CA LEU A 91 -2.34 -8.47 -21.35
C LEU A 91 -2.09 -7.43 -20.26
N ILE A 92 -2.03 -7.88 -19.00
CA ILE A 92 -1.91 -7.02 -17.82
C ILE A 92 -0.45 -6.99 -17.31
N GLU A 93 0.34 -7.99 -17.68
CA GLU A 93 1.75 -8.16 -17.30
C GLU A 93 2.61 -6.89 -17.41
N PRO A 94 2.62 -6.13 -18.52
CA PRO A 94 3.48 -4.95 -18.63
C PRO A 94 3.13 -3.86 -17.61
N ILE A 95 1.84 -3.71 -17.32
CA ILE A 95 1.33 -2.73 -16.35
C ILE A 95 1.71 -3.17 -14.94
N PHE A 96 1.53 -4.46 -14.64
CA PHE A 96 1.86 -5.03 -13.35
C PHE A 96 3.37 -4.91 -13.06
N ASP A 97 4.22 -5.29 -14.03
CA ASP A 97 5.68 -5.20 -13.92
C ASP A 97 6.16 -3.75 -13.70
N HIS A 98 5.56 -2.78 -14.39
CA HIS A 98 5.86 -1.38 -14.16
C HIS A 98 5.44 -0.90 -12.75
N GLN A 99 4.35 -1.43 -12.18
CA GLN A 99 3.85 -1.01 -10.88
C GLN A 99 4.70 -1.50 -9.70
N ILE A 100 5.29 -2.69 -9.82
CA ILE A 100 6.11 -3.29 -8.77
C ILE A 100 7.57 -2.82 -8.79
N LYS A 101 8.04 -2.27 -9.92
CA LYS A 101 9.37 -1.66 -10.04
C LYS A 101 9.34 -0.24 -9.48
N TYR A 102 9.89 -0.06 -8.28
CA TYR A 102 10.06 1.24 -7.63
C TYR A 102 11.54 1.57 -7.45
#